data_AF-A0A4R0YZ13-F1
#
_entry.id   AF-A0A4R0YZ13-F1
#
_cell.length_a   1.000
_cell.length_b   1.000
_cell.length_c   1.000
_cell.angle_alpha   90.00
_cell.angle_beta   90.00
_cell.angle_gamma   90.00
#
_symmetry.space_group_name_H-M   'P 1'
#
loop_
_entity.id
_entity.type
_entity.pdbx_description
1 polymer ?
#
loop_
_entity_poly.entity_id
_entity_poly.type
_entity_poly.pdbx_seq_one_letter_code
_entity_poly.pdbx_strand_id
1 'polypeptide(L)'
;ELGSWGVDLNCGCPSKTVNGSGGGATLLKDPELIYQGAKAMREAVPAHLPVSVKVRLGWDSGEKKFEIADAVQQAGATELVVHGRTKEQGYRAEHIDWQAIGDIRQRLNIPVIANGEIWDWQSAQQ
;
A
#
# COMPACT_ATOMS: atom_id res chain seq x y z
N GLU A 1 16.61 -16.18 -1.61
CA GLU A 1 17.20 -17.34 -2.31
C GLU A 1 17.50 -17.07 -3.79
N LEU A 2 16.54 -16.61 -4.61
CA LEU A 2 16.74 -16.36 -6.05
C LEU A 2 17.40 -15.02 -6.42
N GLY A 3 17.86 -14.24 -5.44
CA GLY A 3 18.61 -12.99 -5.67
C GLY A 3 17.80 -11.69 -5.75
N SER A 4 16.49 -11.71 -5.48
CA SER A 4 15.69 -10.47 -5.40
C SER A 4 16.23 -9.53 -4.31
N TRP A 5 16.31 -8.24 -4.62
CA TRP A 5 16.61 -7.20 -3.64
C TRP A 5 15.34 -6.86 -2.86
N GLY A 6 15.02 -7.71 -1.88
CA GLY A 6 13.78 -7.59 -1.11
C GLY A 6 12.55 -8.15 -1.82
N VAL A 7 11.36 -7.78 -1.31
CA VAL A 7 10.05 -8.23 -1.81
C VAL A 7 8.96 -7.20 -1.49
N ASP A 8 7.96 -7.09 -2.35
CA ASP A 8 6.78 -6.22 -2.17
C ASP A 8 5.50 -7.04 -1.96
N LEU A 9 4.64 -6.62 -1.03
CA LEU A 9 3.31 -7.18 -0.83
C LEU A 9 2.25 -6.34 -1.55
N ASN A 10 1.50 -6.98 -2.46
CA ASN A 10 0.39 -6.33 -3.15
C ASN A 10 -0.90 -6.36 -2.32
N CYS A 11 -1.36 -5.18 -1.90
CA CYS A 11 -2.67 -4.97 -1.27
C CYS A 11 -3.55 -4.03 -2.10
N GLY A 12 -3.23 -3.80 -3.38
CA GLY A 12 -3.90 -2.78 -4.22
C GLY A 12 -4.63 -3.32 -5.45
N CYS A 13 -4.41 -4.59 -5.83
CA CYS A 13 -4.94 -5.15 -7.07
C CYS A 13 -6.49 -5.28 -7.03
N PRO A 14 -7.22 -4.67 -7.98
CA PRO A 14 -8.69 -4.77 -8.05
C PRO A 14 -9.18 -6.03 -8.77
N SER A 15 -8.29 -6.85 -9.34
CA SER A 15 -8.64 -8.02 -10.17
C SER A 15 -9.53 -9.00 -9.42
N LYS A 16 -10.60 -9.47 -10.09
CA LYS A 16 -11.56 -10.44 -9.53
C LYS A 16 -10.88 -11.76 -9.15
N THR A 17 -9.91 -12.23 -9.94
CA THR A 17 -9.22 -13.51 -9.70
C THR A 17 -8.39 -13.46 -8.41
N VAL A 18 -7.68 -12.35 -8.18
CA VAL A 18 -6.84 -12.17 -6.99
C VAL A 18 -7.72 -11.97 -5.75
N ASN A 19 -8.72 -11.10 -5.86
CA ASN A 19 -9.67 -10.83 -4.77
C ASN A 19 -10.53 -12.05 -4.41
N GLY A 20 -10.90 -12.89 -5.39
CA GLY A 20 -11.67 -14.13 -5.15
C GLY A 20 -10.90 -15.16 -4.34
N SER A 21 -9.57 -15.06 -4.29
CA SER A 21 -8.69 -15.90 -3.45
C SER A 21 -8.30 -15.21 -2.13
N GLY A 22 -8.88 -14.04 -1.83
CA GLY A 22 -8.62 -13.29 -0.60
C GLY A 22 -7.37 -12.39 -0.62
N GLY A 23 -6.62 -12.33 -1.72
CA GLY A 23 -5.44 -11.46 -1.86
C GLY A 23 -5.74 -10.11 -2.54
N GLY A 24 -4.74 -9.23 -2.62
CA GLY A 24 -4.87 -7.94 -3.28
C GLY A 24 -5.71 -6.96 -2.46
N ALA A 25 -6.61 -6.21 -3.12
CA ALA A 25 -7.37 -5.17 -2.44
C ALA A 25 -8.34 -5.69 -1.37
N THR A 26 -8.69 -6.99 -1.36
CA THR A 26 -9.56 -7.53 -0.30
C THR A 26 -8.98 -7.40 1.09
N LEU A 27 -7.65 -7.39 1.20
CA LEU A 27 -6.92 -7.16 2.45
C LEU A 27 -7.21 -5.78 3.05
N LEU A 28 -7.57 -4.77 2.24
CA LEU A 28 -7.88 -3.42 2.71
C LEU A 28 -9.15 -3.36 3.57
N LYS A 29 -10.00 -4.40 3.52
CA LYS A 29 -11.19 -4.52 4.36
C LYS A 29 -10.86 -4.93 5.79
N ASP A 30 -9.73 -5.60 5.98
CA ASP A 30 -9.26 -6.10 7.27
C ASP A 30 -7.74 -5.86 7.42
N PRO A 31 -7.33 -4.67 7.92
CA PRO A 31 -5.92 -4.30 8.08
C PRO A 31 -5.10 -5.27 8.92
N GLU A 32 -5.72 -6.08 9.78
CA GLU A 32 -5.03 -7.12 10.55
C GLU A 32 -4.38 -8.14 9.61
N LEU A 33 -5.01 -8.49 8.49
CA LEU A 33 -4.42 -9.40 7.51
C LEU A 33 -3.18 -8.80 6.83
N ILE A 34 -3.15 -7.48 6.64
CA ILE A 34 -1.97 -6.78 6.12
C ILE A 34 -0.84 -6.85 7.14
N TYR A 35 -1.14 -6.59 8.42
CA TYR A 35 -0.16 -6.70 9.51
C TYR A 35 0.43 -8.11 9.59
N GLN A 36 -0.42 -9.14 9.68
CA GLN A 36 0.03 -10.53 9.80
C GLN A 36 0.86 -10.97 8.59
N GLY A 37 0.41 -10.64 7.37
CA GLY A 37 1.11 -10.98 6.14
C GLY A 37 2.47 -10.28 6.02
N ALA A 38 2.50 -8.96 6.19
CA ALA A 38 3.74 -8.18 6.10
C ALA A 38 4.73 -8.56 7.23
N LYS A 39 4.24 -8.85 8.44
CA LYS A 39 5.08 -9.26 9.57
C LYS A 39 5.75 -10.60 9.29
N ALA A 40 4.98 -11.59 8.84
CA ALA A 40 5.53 -12.90 8.48
C ALA A 40 6.57 -12.77 7.34
N MET A 41 6.32 -11.93 6.35
CA MET A 41 7.30 -11.63 5.29
C MET A 41 8.56 -10.97 5.86
N ARG A 42 8.42 -9.99 6.75
CA ARG A 42 9.55 -9.30 7.38
C ARG A 42 10.41 -10.24 8.22
N GLU A 43 9.80 -11.16 8.96
CA GLU A 43 10.49 -12.18 9.76
C GLU A 43 11.22 -13.21 8.87
N ALA A 44 10.66 -13.55 7.71
CA ALA A 44 11.25 -14.52 6.78
C ALA A 44 12.39 -13.94 5.91
N VAL A 45 12.37 -12.63 5.63
CA VAL A 45 13.35 -11.97 4.76
C VAL A 45 14.55 -11.49 5.57
N PRO A 46 15.81 -11.72 5.13
CA PRO A 46 17.01 -11.21 5.79
C PRO A 46 16.92 -9.70 6.09
N ALA A 47 17.29 -9.29 7.30
CA ALA A 47 17.00 -7.96 7.86
C ALA A 47 17.49 -6.78 7.00
N HIS A 48 18.56 -6.95 6.24
CA HIS A 48 19.14 -5.91 5.38
C HIS A 48 18.43 -5.76 4.02
N LEU A 49 17.57 -6.70 3.64
CA LEU A 49 16.77 -6.63 2.41
C LEU A 49 15.40 -6.03 2.71
N PRO A 50 14.87 -5.13 1.87
CA PRO A 50 13.62 -4.44 2.15
C PRO A 50 12.40 -5.36 2.02
N VAL A 51 11.37 -5.07 2.82
CA VAL A 51 10.02 -5.59 2.63
C VAL A 51 9.11 -4.39 2.48
N SER A 52 8.56 -4.17 1.29
CA SER A 52 7.67 -3.05 1.00
C SER A 52 6.22 -3.52 0.90
N VAL A 53 5.28 -2.59 1.05
CA VAL A 53 3.86 -2.85 0.83
C VAL A 53 3.28 -1.80 -0.10
N LYS A 54 2.49 -2.23 -1.09
CA LYS A 54 1.73 -1.33 -1.97
C LYS A 54 0.24 -1.43 -1.70
N VAL A 55 -0.37 -0.32 -1.30
CA VAL A 55 -1.79 -0.23 -0.93
C VAL A 55 -2.56 0.75 -1.82
N ARG A 56 -3.89 0.70 -1.67
CA ARG A 56 -4.82 1.77 -1.99
C ARG A 56 -5.31 2.42 -0.68
N LEU A 57 -6.04 3.54 -0.74
CA LEU A 57 -6.55 4.21 0.45
C LEU A 57 -7.60 3.39 1.24
N GLY A 58 -8.22 2.40 0.58
CA GLY A 58 -9.21 1.53 1.17
C GLY A 58 -10.00 0.77 0.10
N TRP A 59 -11.03 0.05 0.51
CA TRP A 59 -11.85 -0.76 -0.40
C TRP A 59 -12.87 0.09 -1.17
N ASP A 60 -13.91 0.56 -0.50
CA ASP A 60 -14.99 1.42 -1.02
C ASP A 60 -14.81 2.87 -0.55
N SER A 61 -14.44 3.05 0.72
CA SER A 61 -14.11 4.33 1.36
C SER A 61 -12.61 4.44 1.71
N GLY A 62 -12.18 5.65 2.05
CA GLY A 62 -10.83 5.93 2.58
C GLY A 62 -10.77 5.92 4.13
N GLU A 63 -11.83 5.49 4.82
CA GLU A 63 -11.93 5.58 6.28
C GLU A 63 -10.84 4.77 7.00
N LYS A 64 -10.48 3.62 6.44
CA LYS A 64 -9.46 2.72 6.99
C LYS A 64 -8.02 3.09 6.63
N LYS A 65 -7.78 4.19 5.91
CA LYS A 65 -6.44 4.53 5.39
C LYS A 65 -5.36 4.56 6.47
N PHE A 66 -5.68 5.05 7.67
CA PHE A 66 -4.75 5.07 8.80
C PHE A 66 -4.59 3.70 9.46
N GLU A 67 -5.65 2.91 9.60
CA GLU A 67 -5.54 1.53 10.09
C GLU A 67 -4.65 0.68 9.17
N ILE A 68 -4.80 0.85 7.84
CA ILE A 68 -3.97 0.19 6.82
C ILE A 68 -2.50 0.64 6.93
N ALA A 69 -2.26 1.95 7.00
CA ALA A 69 -0.92 2.52 7.12
C ALA A 69 -0.22 2.05 8.41
N ASP A 70 -0.92 2.08 9.54
CA ASP A 70 -0.42 1.63 10.83
C ASP A 70 -0.10 0.14 10.80
N ALA A 71 -0.98 -0.70 10.23
CA ALA A 71 -0.73 -2.14 10.09
C ALA A 71 0.58 -2.44 9.35
N VAL A 72 0.89 -1.69 8.29
CA VAL A 72 2.15 -1.83 7.54
C VAL A 72 3.37 -1.44 8.38
N GLN A 73 3.32 -0.29 9.05
CA GLN A 73 4.43 0.16 9.89
C GLN A 73 4.67 -0.78 11.08
N GLN A 74 3.61 -1.18 11.77
CA GLN A 74 3.70 -2.05 12.95
C GLN A 74 4.18 -3.47 12.58
N ALA A 75 3.97 -3.91 11.34
CA ALA A 75 4.53 -5.15 10.80
C ALA A 75 6.04 -5.10 10.55
N GLY A 76 6.66 -3.91 10.59
CA GLY A 76 8.08 -3.73 10.33
C GLY A 76 8.43 -3.64 8.84
N ALA A 77 7.48 -3.29 7.97
CA ALA A 77 7.77 -2.99 6.58
C ALA A 77 8.76 -1.82 6.47
N THR A 78 9.60 -1.86 5.44
CA THR A 78 10.65 -0.88 5.19
C THR A 78 10.09 0.41 4.59
N GLU A 79 9.08 0.32 3.73
CA GLU A 79 8.45 1.46 3.06
C GLU A 79 7.01 1.12 2.62
N LEU A 80 6.21 2.17 2.41
CA LEU A 80 4.81 2.06 1.99
C LEU A 80 4.58 2.85 0.70
N VAL A 81 4.12 2.17 -0.36
CA VAL A 81 3.63 2.82 -1.59
C VAL A 81 2.11 2.98 -1.51
N VAL A 82 1.62 4.21 -1.64
CA VAL A 82 0.17 4.50 -1.57
C VAL A 82 -0.32 4.96 -2.93
N HIS A 83 -1.22 4.16 -3.53
CA HIS A 83 -2.06 4.63 -4.62
C HIS A 83 -3.20 5.47 -4.02
N GLY A 84 -3.27 6.76 -4.36
CA GLY A 84 -4.19 7.73 -3.75
C GLY A 84 -5.66 7.59 -4.13
N ARG A 85 -6.18 6.37 -4.29
CA ARG A 85 -7.58 6.04 -4.61
C ARG A 85 -8.02 4.83 -3.82
N THR A 86 -9.31 4.67 -3.59
CA THR A 86 -9.90 3.42 -3.10
C THR A 86 -9.94 2.38 -4.22
N LYS A 87 -10.23 1.12 -3.90
CA LYS A 87 -10.40 0.08 -4.91
C LYS A 87 -11.61 0.36 -5.82
N GLU A 88 -12.72 0.85 -5.28
CA GLU A 88 -13.94 1.14 -6.06
C GLU A 88 -13.81 2.34 -7.00
N GLN A 89 -12.95 3.29 -6.66
CA GLN A 89 -12.60 4.40 -7.55
C GLN A 89 -11.84 3.94 -8.80
N GLY A 90 -11.24 2.75 -8.78
CA GLY A 90 -10.57 2.15 -9.93
C GLY A 90 -9.45 3.02 -10.47
N TYR A 91 -9.55 3.40 -11.74
CA TYR A 91 -8.58 4.25 -12.45
C TYR A 91 -9.18 5.60 -12.91
N ARG A 92 -10.31 6.01 -12.31
CA ARG A 92 -10.89 7.34 -12.55
C ARG A 92 -9.95 8.42 -12.02
N ALA A 93 -9.53 9.34 -12.87
CA ALA A 93 -8.47 10.32 -12.57
C ALA A 93 -8.95 11.37 -11.55
N GLU A 94 -10.22 11.76 -11.65
CA GLU A 94 -10.90 12.75 -10.81
C GLU A 94 -10.97 12.39 -9.31
N HIS A 95 -10.56 11.18 -8.94
CA HIS A 95 -10.57 10.68 -7.57
C HIS A 95 -9.17 10.56 -6.95
N ILE A 96 -8.10 10.98 -7.64
CA ILE A 96 -6.77 10.97 -7.03
C ILE A 96 -6.74 11.93 -5.82
N ASP A 97 -6.31 11.40 -4.69
CA ASP A 97 -6.25 12.11 -3.41
C ASP A 97 -4.81 12.13 -2.90
N TRP A 98 -4.05 13.13 -3.36
CA TRP A 98 -2.68 13.39 -2.93
C TRP A 98 -2.61 13.86 -1.46
N GLN A 99 -3.63 14.58 -1.00
CA GLN A 99 -3.68 15.07 0.37
C GLN A 99 -3.73 13.90 1.36
N ALA A 100 -4.54 12.87 1.09
CA ALA A 100 -4.58 11.66 1.91
C ALA A 100 -3.22 10.93 1.96
N ILE A 101 -2.44 10.93 0.88
CA ILE A 101 -1.08 10.38 0.89
C ILE A 101 -0.18 11.24 1.80
N GLY A 102 -0.31 12.57 1.71
CA GLY A 102 0.38 13.51 2.59
C GLY A 102 0.07 13.30 4.07
N ASP A 103 -1.19 13.04 4.41
CA ASP A 103 -1.63 12.76 5.78
C ASP A 103 -1.00 11.46 6.31
N ILE A 104 -0.95 10.39 5.47
CA ILE A 104 -0.29 9.13 5.82
C ILE A 104 1.21 9.35 6.03
N ARG A 105 1.87 10.10 5.14
CA ARG A 105 3.30 10.44 5.26
C ARG A 105 3.61 11.17 6.57
N GLN A 106 2.75 12.07 7.02
CA GLN A 106 2.95 12.80 8.28
C GLN A 106 2.75 11.91 9.51
N ARG A 107 1.95 10.86 9.39
CA ARG A 107 1.66 9.91 10.47
C ARG A 107 2.76 8.87 10.67
N LEU A 108 3.37 8.40 9.58
CA LEU A 108 4.33 7.30 9.62
C LEU A 108 5.78 7.79 9.81
N ASN A 109 6.61 6.88 10.33
CA ASN A 109 8.04 7.03 10.51
C ASN A 109 8.85 6.30 9.42
N ILE A 110 8.19 5.49 8.59
CA ILE A 110 8.78 4.84 7.40
C ILE A 110 8.55 5.70 6.14
N PRO A 111 9.40 5.59 5.11
CA PRO A 111 9.18 6.25 3.83
C PRO A 111 7.81 5.94 3.22
N VAL A 112 7.17 6.98 2.69
CA VAL A 112 5.91 6.89 1.93
C VAL A 112 6.17 7.32 0.50
N ILE A 113 5.82 6.45 -0.45
CA ILE A 113 5.98 6.68 -1.89
C ILE A 113 4.61 6.94 -2.49
N ALA A 114 4.44 8.10 -3.11
CA ALA A 114 3.18 8.53 -3.70
C ALA A 114 2.97 7.88 -5.09
N ASN A 115 1.73 7.46 -5.40
CA ASN A 115 1.42 6.79 -6.67
C ASN A 115 0.03 7.12 -7.23
N GLY A 116 -0.03 7.24 -8.57
CA GLY A 116 -1.25 7.43 -9.37
C GLY A 116 -1.30 8.81 -10.02
N GLU A 117 -1.77 8.93 -11.27
CA GLU A 117 -1.94 10.23 -11.96
C GLU A 117 -0.68 11.13 -12.06
N ILE A 118 0.52 10.53 -12.06
CA ILE A 118 1.76 11.21 -12.46
C ILE A 118 2.04 10.83 -13.91
N TRP A 119 1.95 11.79 -14.82
CA TRP A 119 2.03 11.59 -16.27
C TRP A 119 3.28 12.19 -16.88
N ASP A 120 3.81 13.23 -16.25
CA ASP A 120 4.91 14.03 -16.74
C ASP A 120 5.66 14.68 -15.57
N TRP A 121 6.69 15.44 -15.89
CA TRP A 121 7.47 16.17 -14.89
C TRP A 121 6.60 17.13 -14.08
N GLN A 122 5.67 17.83 -14.72
CA GLN A 122 4.87 18.87 -14.06
C GLN A 122 3.90 18.29 -13.02
N SER A 123 3.22 17.19 -13.36
CA SER A 123 2.33 16.45 -12.45
C SER A 123 3.10 15.78 -11.30
N ALA A 124 4.38 15.44 -11.49
CA ALA A 124 5.23 14.90 -10.44
C ALA A 124 5.69 15.95 -9.39
N GLN A 125 5.68 17.24 -9.75
CA GLN A 125 6.11 18.33 -8.86
C GLN A 125 4.99 18.89 -7.96
N GLN A 126 3.73 18.63 -8.31
CA GLN A 126 2.55 19.08 -7.57
C GLN A 126 2.27 18.17 -6.38
#